data_AF-A0A0A8JDF1-F1
#
_entry.id   AF-A0A0A8JDF1-F1
#
_cell.length_a   1.000
_cell.length_b   1.000
_cell.length_c   1.000
_cell.angle_alpha   90.00
_cell.angle_beta   90.00
_cell.angle_gamma   90.00
#
_symmetry.space_group_name_H-M   'P 1'
#
loop_
_entity.id
_entity.type
_entity.pdbx_description
1 polymer ?
#
loop_
_entity_poly.entity_id
_entity_poly.type
_entity_poly.pdbx_seq_one_letter_code
_entity_poly.pdbx_strand_id
1 'polypeptide(L)'
;MLKMAVSAFIDGNITLTKEVAELDDQVDNHYTETYKNITEYLREHPEETAQLVQLLFINRYLERTADHITNIAESAAYLIKGQIYDLNQ
;
A
#
# COMPACT_ATOMS: atom_id res chain seq x y z
N MET A 1 6.34 -5.20 3.35
CA MET A 1 5.25 -4.63 4.18
C MET A 1 4.68 -5.63 5.19
N LEU A 2 3.80 -6.59 4.83
CA LEU A 2 3.05 -7.40 5.83
C LEU A 2 3.91 -8.07 6.91
N LYS A 3 4.97 -8.78 6.48
CA LYS A 3 5.89 -9.44 7.41
C LYS A 3 6.52 -8.46 8.41
N MET A 4 6.83 -7.24 7.96
CA MET A 4 7.45 -6.20 8.79
C MET A 4 6.45 -5.63 9.78
N ALA A 5 5.22 -5.31 9.35
CA ALA A 5 4.16 -4.83 10.24
C ALA A 5 3.83 -5.86 11.34
N VAL A 6 3.75 -7.15 10.98
CA VAL A 6 3.52 -8.24 11.95
C VAL A 6 4.72 -8.39 12.90
N SER A 7 5.95 -8.30 12.39
CA SER A 7 7.15 -8.38 13.25
C SER A 7 7.25 -7.17 14.18
N ALA A 8 6.89 -5.97 13.69
CA ALA A 8 6.83 -4.76 14.51
C ALA A 8 5.86 -4.92 15.69
N PHE A 9 4.70 -5.52 15.43
CA PHE A 9 3.69 -5.81 16.43
C PHE A 9 4.14 -6.85 17.46
N ILE A 10 4.73 -7.96 17.01
CA ILE A 10 5.14 -9.07 17.90
C ILE A 10 6.38 -8.69 18.73
N ASP A 11 7.38 -8.10 18.09
CA ASP A 11 8.69 -7.83 18.70
C ASP A 11 8.78 -6.45 19.36
N GLY A 12 7.74 -5.61 19.23
CA GLY A 12 7.74 -4.24 19.75
C GLY A 12 8.75 -3.33 19.05
N ASN A 13 9.04 -3.59 17.76
CA ASN A 13 10.07 -2.87 17.01
C ASN A 13 9.49 -1.68 16.23
N ILE A 14 9.65 -0.48 16.78
CA ILE A 14 9.17 0.78 16.18
C ILE A 14 9.87 1.16 14.87
N THR A 15 11.09 0.67 14.61
CA THR A 15 11.79 0.99 13.36
C THR A 15 11.08 0.35 12.18
N LEU A 16 10.59 -0.87 12.35
CA LEU A 16 9.85 -1.60 11.31
C LEU A 16 8.54 -0.92 10.93
N THR A 17 7.89 -0.17 11.84
CA THR A 17 6.66 0.57 11.50
C THR A 17 6.96 1.74 10.55
N LYS A 18 8.11 2.39 10.71
CA LYS A 18 8.56 3.46 9.80
C LYS A 18 8.92 2.92 8.43
N GLU A 19 9.64 1.80 8.38
CA GLU A 19 9.98 1.15 7.11
C GLU A 19 8.73 0.65 6.36
N VAL A 20 7.64 0.30 7.07
CA VAL A 20 6.36 -0.01 6.42
C VAL A 20 5.78 1.23 5.74
N ALA A 21 5.80 2.39 6.40
CA ALA A 21 5.30 3.64 5.83
C ALA A 21 6.08 4.04 4.56
N GLU A 22 7.42 3.97 4.60
CA GLU A 22 8.28 4.27 3.43
C GLU A 22 8.06 3.33 2.24
N LEU A 23 7.60 2.09 2.50
CA LEU A 23 7.21 1.15 1.45
C LEU A 23 5.82 1.44 0.90
N ASP A 24 4.91 1.97 1.70
CA ASP A 24 3.56 2.36 1.26
C ASP A 24 3.64 3.54 0.29
N ASP A 25 4.50 4.53 0.56
CA ASP A 25 4.80 5.63 -0.37
C ASP A 25 5.23 5.10 -1.76
N GLN A 26 6.02 4.03 -1.79
CA GLN A 26 6.44 3.40 -3.05
C GLN A 26 5.27 2.69 -3.74
N VAL A 27 4.39 2.04 -2.98
CA VAL A 27 3.18 1.41 -3.52
C VAL A 27 2.23 2.45 -4.11
N ASP A 28 2.04 3.60 -3.46
CA ASP A 28 1.19 4.69 -3.95
C ASP A 28 1.72 5.31 -5.24
N ASN A 29 3.04 5.51 -5.31
CA ASN A 29 3.70 5.95 -6.54
C ASN A 29 3.49 4.93 -7.68
N HIS A 30 3.72 3.64 -7.40
CA HIS A 30 3.48 2.58 -8.38
C HIS A 30 2.02 2.45 -8.80
N TYR A 31 1.08 2.63 -7.88
CA TYR A 31 -0.35 2.63 -8.16
C TYR A 31 -0.69 3.74 -9.17
N THR A 32 -0.20 4.95 -8.93
CA THR A 32 -0.44 6.13 -9.78
C THR A 32 0.16 5.94 -11.18
N GLU A 33 1.42 5.51 -11.26
CA GLU A 33 2.09 5.23 -12.53
C GLU A 33 1.40 4.11 -13.31
N THR A 34 1.06 3.01 -12.64
CA THR A 34 0.40 1.86 -13.26
C THR A 34 -1.00 2.22 -13.76
N TYR A 35 -1.75 2.99 -12.99
CA TYR A 35 -3.07 3.48 -13.39
C TYR A 35 -2.98 4.33 -14.67
N LYS A 36 -2.00 5.25 -14.72
CA LYS A 36 -1.75 6.08 -15.91
C LYS A 36 -1.39 5.22 -17.12
N ASN A 37 -0.47 4.26 -16.97
CA ASN A 37 -0.04 3.40 -18.06
C ASN A 37 -1.20 2.53 -18.60
N ILE A 38 -2.01 1.95 -17.71
CA ILE A 38 -3.17 1.13 -18.13
C ILE A 38 -4.22 1.99 -18.84
N THR A 39 -4.50 3.20 -18.36
CA THR A 39 -5.49 4.08 -18.98
C THR A 39 -5.03 4.69 -20.31
N GLU A 40 -3.73 4.96 -20.46
CA GLU A 40 -3.12 5.34 -21.75
C GLU A 40 -3.20 4.19 -22.76
N TYR A 41 -2.84 2.96 -22.34
CA TYR A 41 -2.93 1.78 -23.18
C TYR A 41 -4.38 1.46 -23.60
N LEU A 42 -5.34 1.59 -22.67
CA LEU A 42 -6.77 1.43 -22.94
C LEU A 42 -7.29 2.40 -24.00
N ARG A 43 -6.75 3.62 -24.06
CA ARG A 43 -7.13 4.61 -25.08
C ARG A 43 -6.73 4.16 -26.49
N GLU A 44 -5.61 3.44 -26.59
CA GLU A 44 -5.09 2.91 -27.85
C GLU A 44 -5.75 1.58 -28.24
N HIS A 45 -6.22 0.79 -27.27
CA HIS A 45 -6.76 -0.58 -27.43
C HIS A 45 -8.14 -0.76 -26.77
N PRO A 46 -9.19 -0.06 -27.23
CA PRO A 46 -10.52 -0.09 -26.61
C PRO A 46 -11.18 -1.47 -26.63
N GLU A 47 -10.82 -2.34 -27.57
CA GLU A 47 -11.28 -3.73 -27.65
C GLU A 47 -10.88 -4.58 -26.44
N GLU A 48 -9.82 -4.21 -25.72
CA GLU A 48 -9.32 -4.93 -24.54
C GLU A 48 -9.93 -4.45 -23.21
N THR A 49 -10.94 -3.56 -23.27
CA THR A 49 -11.54 -2.90 -22.09
C THR A 49 -11.83 -3.86 -20.93
N ALA A 50 -12.45 -5.02 -21.20
CA ALA A 50 -12.83 -5.96 -20.16
C ALA A 50 -11.62 -6.46 -19.34
N GLN A 51 -10.50 -6.74 -20.00
CA GLN A 51 -9.28 -7.20 -19.35
C GLN A 51 -8.56 -6.07 -18.62
N LEU A 52 -8.44 -4.90 -19.26
CA LEU A 52 -7.76 -3.74 -18.69
C LEU A 52 -8.47 -3.21 -17.44
N VAL A 53 -9.82 -3.26 -17.41
CA VAL A 53 -10.59 -2.93 -16.20
C VAL A 53 -10.30 -3.90 -15.05
N GLN A 54 -10.15 -5.20 -15.31
CA GLN A 54 -9.73 -6.17 -14.28
C GLN A 54 -8.33 -5.86 -13.75
N LEU A 55 -7.40 -5.43 -14.61
CA LEU A 55 -6.07 -5.00 -14.19
C LEU A 55 -6.11 -3.73 -13.32
N LEU A 56 -6.98 -2.76 -13.64
CA LEU A 56 -7.20 -1.59 -12.76
C LEU A 56 -7.70 -1.99 -11.38
N PHE A 57 -8.61 -2.97 -11.29
CA PHE A 57 -9.06 -3.49 -10.01
C PHE A 57 -7.94 -4.18 -9.24
N ILE A 58 -7.12 -5.00 -9.91
CA ILE A 58 -5.95 -5.64 -9.28
C ILE A 58 -5.01 -4.57 -8.71
N ASN A 59 -4.67 -3.54 -9.51
CA ASN A 59 -3.83 -2.43 -9.06
C ASN A 59 -4.41 -1.74 -7.80
N ARG A 60 -5.73 -1.48 -7.80
CA ARG A 60 -6.42 -0.91 -6.64
C ARG A 60 -6.41 -1.82 -5.42
N TYR A 61 -6.61 -3.12 -5.58
CA TYR A 61 -6.61 -4.06 -4.45
C TYR A 61 -5.22 -4.23 -3.84
N LEU A 62 -4.16 -4.10 -4.64
CA LEU A 62 -2.79 -4.10 -4.15
C LEU A 62 -2.51 -2.87 -3.26
N GLU A 63 -2.86 -1.66 -3.73
CA GLU A 63 -2.73 -0.42 -2.93
C GLU A 63 -3.54 -0.49 -1.63
N ARG A 64 -4.81 -0.91 -1.69
CA ARG A 64 -5.62 -1.07 -0.47
C ARG A 64 -5.05 -2.10 0.51
N THR A 65 -4.39 -3.14 0.00
CA THR A 65 -3.73 -4.13 0.86
C THR A 65 -2.52 -3.51 1.56
N ALA A 66 -1.79 -2.64 0.87
CA ALA A 66 -0.66 -1.91 1.44
C ALA A 66 -1.13 -0.94 2.54
N ASP A 67 -2.17 -0.14 2.30
CA ASP A 67 -2.80 0.73 3.29
C ASP A 67 -3.27 -0.06 4.53
N HIS A 68 -3.92 -1.21 4.35
CA HIS A 68 -4.30 -2.07 5.47
C HIS A 68 -3.11 -2.59 6.28
N ILE A 69 -1.96 -2.79 5.65
CA ILE A 69 -0.73 -3.15 6.34
C ILE A 69 -0.17 -1.95 7.11
N THR A 70 -0.26 -0.74 6.56
CA THR A 70 0.16 0.49 7.26
C THR A 70 -0.67 0.72 8.52
N ASN A 71 -1.99 0.53 8.46
CA ASN A 71 -2.87 0.55 9.64
C ASN A 71 -2.44 -0.45 10.76
N ILE A 72 -1.95 -1.63 10.37
CA ILE A 72 -1.40 -2.61 11.34
C ILE A 72 -0.10 -2.07 11.96
N ALA A 73 0.76 -1.45 11.17
CA ALA A 73 2.00 -0.84 11.65
C ALA A 73 1.74 0.36 12.58
N GLU A 74 0.74 1.19 12.30
CA GLU A 74 0.28 2.27 13.18
C GLU A 74 -0.21 1.72 14.53
N SER A 75 -1.01 0.66 14.49
CA SER A 75 -1.50 -0.02 15.69
C SER A 75 -0.34 -0.58 16.52
N ALA A 76 0.69 -1.13 15.88
CA ALA A 76 1.92 -1.57 16.55
C ALA A 76 2.69 -0.38 17.16
N ALA A 77 2.83 0.73 16.43
CA ALA A 77 3.49 1.93 16.91
C ALA A 77 2.78 2.52 18.15
N TYR A 78 1.45 2.55 18.12
CA TYR A 78 0.62 2.94 19.25
C TYR A 78 0.85 2.04 20.47
N LEU A 79 0.86 0.72 20.28
CA LEU A 79 1.13 -0.23 21.37
C LEU A 79 2.51 0.00 22.02
N ILE A 80 3.53 0.33 21.23
CA ILE A 80 4.91 0.49 21.70
C ILE A 80 5.12 1.83 22.42
N LYS A 81 4.52 2.92 21.92
CA LYS A 81 4.82 4.30 22.37
C LYS A 81 3.67 4.97 23.11
N GLY A 82 2.46 4.41 23.06
CA GLY A 82 1.24 5.00 23.63
C GLY A 82 0.75 6.26 22.91
N GLN A 83 1.21 6.51 21.69
CA GLN A 83 0.86 7.68 20.87
C GLN A 83 0.36 7.23 19.50
N ILE A 84 -0.67 7.90 18.98
CA ILE A 84 -1.17 7.62 17.64
C ILE A 84 -0.18 8.24 16.65
N TYR A 85 0.30 7.41 15.73
CA TYR A 85 1.08 7.85 14.57
C TYR A 85 0.18 7.73 13.35
N ASP A 86 0.08 8.81 12.60
CA ASP A 86 -0.52 8.84 11.27
C ASP A 86 0.64 8.61 10.29
N LEU A 87 0.71 7.41 9.74
CA LEU A 87 1.76 6.98 8.81
C LEU A 87 1.34 7.15 7.35
N ASN A 88 0.08 7.49 7.09
CA ASN A 88 -0.53 7.65 5.77
C ASN A 88 -0.50 9.12 5.27
N GLN A 89 0.48 9.94 5.67
CA GLN A 89 0.58 11.35 5.26
C GLN A 89 1.35 11.58 3.98
#